data_AF-A0ABD0Z6J5-F1
#
_entry.id   AF-A0ABD0Z6J5-F1
#
_cell.length_a   1.000
_cell.length_b   1.000
_cell.length_c   1.000
_cell.angle_alpha   90.00
_cell.angle_beta   90.00
_cell.angle_gamma   90.00
#
_symmetry.space_group_name_H-M   'P 1'
#
loop_
_entity.id
_entity.type
_entity.pdbx_description
1 polymer ?
#
loop_
_entity_poly.entity_id
_entity_poly.type
_entity_poly.pdbx_seq_one_letter_code
_entity_poly.pdbx_strand_id
1 'polypeptide(L)'
;MLGDGSVSQLSAREIEDKLSEMLNNEVIESVLRVWRAHKYAISHPQCDKYLICHINSNQSLQSKSALKAGITKVSSLVSSWFLSGNTGTSFLELYNAAMENYNCEKIFPADCTGFNEEDMRITTEYAHNEL
;
A
#
# COMPACT_ATOMS: atom_id res chain seq x y z
N MET A 1 -29.94 -30.28 -20.71
CA MET A 1 -28.94 -29.67 -21.62
C MET A 1 -28.27 -28.55 -20.83
N LEU A 2 -27.04 -28.80 -20.36
CA LEU A 2 -26.19 -27.81 -19.70
C LEU A 2 -25.39 -27.08 -20.80
N GLY A 3 -25.26 -25.76 -20.70
CA GLY A 3 -24.47 -24.95 -21.61
C GLY A 3 -24.13 -23.62 -20.94
N ASP A 4 -22.88 -23.51 -20.52
CA ASP A 4 -22.27 -22.50 -19.67
C ASP A 4 -22.36 -21.05 -20.17
N GLY A 5 -22.42 -20.11 -19.22
CA GLY A 5 -22.35 -18.68 -19.44
C GLY A 5 -20.96 -18.23 -19.92
N SER A 6 -20.94 -17.42 -20.98
CA SER A 6 -19.72 -16.85 -21.56
C SER A 6 -19.50 -15.42 -21.06
N VAL A 7 -18.63 -15.27 -20.05
CA VAL A 7 -17.92 -14.01 -19.76
C VAL A 7 -16.69 -13.93 -20.69
N SER A 8 -16.90 -13.83 -22.01
CA SER A 8 -15.78 -13.89 -22.98
C SER A 8 -16.02 -13.11 -24.29
N GLN A 9 -16.53 -11.88 -24.22
CA GLN A 9 -16.49 -10.95 -25.36
C GLN A 9 -16.18 -9.51 -24.89
N LEU A 10 -14.98 -9.30 -24.34
CA LEU A 10 -14.40 -7.95 -24.26
C LEU A 10 -13.45 -7.76 -25.43
N SER A 11 -13.54 -6.61 -26.10
CA SER A 11 -12.64 -6.25 -27.19
C SER A 11 -11.24 -5.97 -26.64
N ALA A 12 -10.19 -6.20 -27.44
CA ALA A 12 -8.79 -5.95 -27.02
C ALA A 12 -8.56 -4.51 -26.53
N ARG A 13 -9.32 -3.54 -27.06
CA ARG A 13 -9.28 -2.13 -26.65
C ARG A 13 -9.91 -1.90 -25.28
N GLU A 14 -11.04 -2.53 -24.98
CA GLU A 14 -11.65 -2.44 -23.64
C GLU A 14 -10.76 -3.09 -22.57
N ILE A 15 -10.03 -4.14 -22.92
CA ILE A 15 -9.02 -4.75 -22.04
C ILE A 15 -7.84 -3.78 -21.81
N GLU A 16 -7.35 -3.15 -22.87
CA GLU A 16 -6.26 -2.17 -22.81
C GLU A 16 -6.65 -0.92 -21.99
N ASP A 17 -7.86 -0.41 -22.18
CA ASP A 17 -8.40 0.73 -21.44
C ASP A 17 -8.58 0.38 -19.96
N LYS A 18 -9.15 -0.79 -19.65
CA LYS A 18 -9.31 -1.27 -18.26
C LYS A 18 -7.98 -1.53 -17.57
N LEU A 19 -7.01 -2.07 -18.29
CA LEU A 19 -5.66 -2.29 -17.78
C LEU A 19 -4.96 -0.96 -17.49
N SER A 20 -5.11 0.02 -18.39
CA SER A 20 -4.54 1.36 -18.22
C SER A 20 -5.16 2.07 -17.02
N GLU A 21 -6.48 1.97 -16.86
CA GLU A 21 -7.21 2.49 -15.69
C GLU A 21 -6.73 1.84 -14.38
N MET A 22 -6.56 0.51 -14.35
CA MET A 22 -6.04 -0.22 -13.18
C MET A 22 -4.58 0.12 -12.86
N LEU A 23 -3.72 0.21 -13.88
CA LEU A 23 -2.32 0.57 -13.73
C LEU A 23 -2.18 1.99 -13.18
N ASN A 24 -2.94 2.93 -13.72
CA ASN A 24 -2.80 4.33 -13.39
C ASN A 24 -3.26 4.64 -11.97
N ASN A 25 -4.39 4.05 -11.54
CA ASN A 25 -5.03 4.47 -10.29
C ASN A 25 -4.79 3.50 -9.13
N GLU A 26 -4.84 2.19 -9.33
CA GLU A 26 -4.70 1.24 -8.21
C GLU A 26 -3.25 0.83 -7.95
N VAL A 27 -2.48 0.58 -9.00
CA VAL A 27 -1.12 0.03 -8.88
C VAL A 27 -0.12 1.12 -8.48
N ILE A 28 -0.07 2.21 -9.24
CA ILE A 28 0.94 3.27 -9.04
C ILE A 28 0.76 3.94 -7.68
N GLU A 29 -0.47 4.30 -7.30
CA GLU A 29 -0.74 4.97 -6.02
C GLU A 29 -0.28 4.12 -4.83
N SER A 30 -0.53 2.81 -4.87
CA SER A 30 -0.11 1.86 -3.82
C SER A 30 1.40 1.80 -3.67
N VAL A 31 2.12 1.70 -4.79
CA VAL A 31 3.59 1.66 -4.80
C VAL A 31 4.16 2.99 -4.32
N LEU A 32 3.62 4.12 -4.79
CA LEU A 32 4.06 5.46 -4.38
C LEU A 32 3.83 5.70 -2.88
N ARG A 33 2.72 5.21 -2.32
CA ARG A 33 2.45 5.29 -0.88
C ARG A 33 3.49 4.53 -0.07
N VAL A 34 3.81 3.30 -0.48
CA VAL A 34 4.87 2.50 0.16
C VAL A 34 6.24 3.18 0.03
N TRP A 35 6.54 3.77 -1.12
CA TRP A 35 7.79 4.49 -1.34
C TRP A 35 7.93 5.72 -0.44
N ARG A 36 6.86 6.50 -0.25
CA ARG A 36 6.85 7.64 0.70
C ARG A 36 7.09 7.18 2.13
N ALA A 37 6.42 6.10 2.54
CA ALA A 37 6.63 5.50 3.87
C ALA A 37 8.07 5.01 4.04
N HIS A 38 8.63 4.35 3.03
CA HIS A 38 10.03 3.91 3.01
C HIS A 38 10.99 5.07 3.22
N LYS A 39 10.85 6.13 2.40
CA LYS A 39 11.68 7.34 2.48
C LYS A 39 11.59 8.00 3.86
N TYR A 40 10.40 8.07 4.43
CA TYR A 40 10.20 8.63 5.76
C TYR A 40 10.87 7.78 6.84
N ALA A 41 10.71 6.45 6.77
CA ALA A 41 11.31 5.50 7.72
C ALA A 41 12.85 5.52 7.68
N ILE A 42 13.47 5.77 6.52
CA ILE A 42 14.93 5.98 6.42
C ILE A 42 15.36 7.21 7.23
N SER A 43 14.62 8.32 7.13
CA SER A 43 14.92 9.55 7.89
C SER A 43 14.52 9.48 9.36
N HIS A 44 13.52 8.66 9.69
CA HIS A 44 12.94 8.48 11.01
C HIS A 44 12.84 6.98 11.35
N PRO A 45 13.96 6.32 11.68
CA PRO A 45 13.99 4.87 11.93
C PRO A 45 12.98 4.39 12.97
N GLN A 46 12.66 5.21 13.97
CA GLN A 46 11.65 4.90 14.99
C GLN A 46 10.23 4.70 14.45
N CYS A 47 9.96 5.17 13.23
CA CYS A 47 8.66 5.08 12.57
C CYS A 47 8.52 3.84 11.68
N ASP A 48 9.58 3.06 11.45
CA ASP A 48 9.60 2.02 10.43
C ASP A 48 8.49 0.96 10.60
N LYS A 49 8.38 0.37 11.79
CA LYS A 49 7.36 -0.63 12.13
C LYS A 49 5.96 -0.05 12.11
N TYR A 50 5.79 1.17 12.64
CA TYR A 50 4.51 1.87 12.62
C TYR A 50 4.04 2.08 11.18
N LEU A 51 4.89 2.63 10.31
CA LEU A 51 4.54 2.97 8.94
C LEU A 51 4.25 1.73 8.11
N ILE A 52 5.10 0.70 8.19
CA ILE A 52 4.87 -0.57 7.49
C ILE A 52 3.55 -1.22 7.94
N CYS A 53 3.26 -1.21 9.25
CA CYS A 53 1.96 -1.67 9.75
C CYS A 53 0.81 -0.81 9.24
N HIS A 54 0.92 0.51 9.38
CA HIS A 54 -0.16 1.45 9.10
C HIS A 54 -0.60 1.37 7.65
N ILE A 55 0.32 1.42 6.69
CA ILE A 55 0.01 1.35 5.25
C ILE A 55 -0.52 -0.01 4.78
N ASN A 56 -0.30 -1.09 5.56
CA ASN A 56 -0.86 -2.42 5.30
C ASN A 56 -2.13 -2.71 6.10
N SER A 57 -2.49 -1.84 7.05
CA SER A 57 -3.70 -2.02 7.86
C SER A 57 -4.97 -1.88 7.03
N ASN A 58 -6.00 -2.65 7.39
CA ASN A 58 -7.31 -2.58 6.73
C ASN A 58 -7.98 -1.19 6.84
N GLN A 59 -7.53 -0.33 7.76
CA GLN A 59 -8.02 1.03 7.92
C GLN A 59 -7.41 2.00 6.89
N SER A 60 -6.14 1.78 6.51
CA SER A 60 -5.47 2.55 5.46
C SER A 60 -5.79 2.03 4.05
N LEU A 61 -6.11 0.73 3.96
CA LEU A 61 -6.68 0.06 2.79
C LEU A 61 -8.20 0.20 2.78
N GLN A 62 -8.73 1.43 2.76
CA GLN A 62 -10.13 1.71 2.37
C GLN A 62 -10.47 1.26 0.93
N SER A 63 -9.68 0.36 0.33
CA SER A 63 -9.82 -0.13 -1.02
C SER A 63 -10.65 -1.41 -1.04
N LYS A 64 -11.76 -1.37 -1.77
CA LYS A 64 -12.58 -2.55 -2.10
C LYS A 64 -11.84 -3.54 -3.02
N SER A 65 -10.62 -3.23 -3.47
CA SER A 65 -9.83 -4.03 -4.42
C SER A 65 -8.76 -4.88 -3.72
N ALA A 66 -8.89 -6.21 -3.82
CA ALA A 66 -7.89 -7.17 -3.34
C ALA A 66 -6.53 -7.00 -4.05
N LEU A 67 -6.53 -6.46 -5.27
CA LEU A 67 -5.31 -6.16 -6.01
C LEU A 67 -4.49 -5.08 -5.33
N LYS A 68 -5.12 -3.96 -4.93
CA LYS A 68 -4.47 -2.86 -4.22
C LYS A 68 -3.79 -3.36 -2.94
N ALA A 69 -4.53 -4.15 -2.13
CA ALA A 69 -3.99 -4.77 -0.93
C ALA A 69 -2.80 -5.71 -1.23
N GLY A 70 -2.90 -6.53 -2.27
CA GLY A 70 -1.81 -7.41 -2.70
C GLY A 70 -0.55 -6.66 -3.11
N ILE A 71 -0.69 -5.60 -3.92
CA ILE A 71 0.43 -4.78 -4.41
C ILE A 71 1.10 -4.03 -3.25
N THR A 72 0.30 -3.43 -2.36
CA THR A 72 0.83 -2.76 -1.17
C THR A 72 1.63 -3.73 -0.30
N LYS A 73 1.13 -4.95 -0.08
CA LYS A 73 1.85 -5.98 0.70
C LYS A 73 3.17 -6.36 0.05
N VAL A 74 3.16 -6.72 -1.23
CA VAL A 74 4.39 -7.10 -1.95
C VAL A 74 5.41 -5.96 -1.93
N SER A 75 4.97 -4.73 -2.21
CA SER A 75 5.82 -3.55 -2.17
C SER A 75 6.38 -3.31 -0.76
N SER A 76 5.56 -3.52 0.27
CA SER A 76 5.97 -3.38 1.66
C SER A 76 6.99 -4.42 2.07
N LEU A 77 6.88 -5.67 1.60
CA LEU A 77 7.89 -6.71 1.87
C LEU A 77 9.25 -6.35 1.25
N VAL A 78 9.24 -5.83 0.01
CA VAL A 78 10.46 -5.31 -0.62
C VAL A 78 11.03 -4.17 0.22
N SER A 79 10.19 -3.19 0.60
CA SER A 79 10.60 -2.08 1.47
C SER A 79 11.18 -2.57 2.80
N SER A 80 10.54 -3.54 3.45
CA SER A 80 10.96 -4.14 4.73
C SER A 80 12.35 -4.78 4.63
N TRP A 81 12.67 -5.43 3.50
CA TRP A 81 14.03 -5.93 3.27
C TRP A 81 15.02 -4.77 3.28
N PHE A 82 14.81 -3.74 2.47
CA PHE A 82 15.73 -2.60 2.41
C PHE A 82 15.85 -1.86 3.75
N LEU A 83 14.73 -1.61 4.43
CA LEU A 83 14.72 -0.95 5.74
C LEU A 83 15.51 -1.74 6.78
N SER A 84 15.46 -3.08 6.74
CA SER A 84 16.19 -3.90 7.72
C SER A 84 17.71 -3.69 7.72
N GLY A 85 18.28 -3.23 6.60
CA GLY A 85 19.69 -2.86 6.52
C GLY A 85 20.01 -1.42 6.94
N ASN A 86 19.00 -0.57 7.14
CA ASN A 86 19.16 0.88 7.30
C ASN A 86 18.57 1.45 8.61
N THR A 87 17.56 0.82 9.19
CA THR A 87 16.85 1.35 10.39
C THR A 87 17.21 0.64 11.68
N GLY A 88 17.91 -0.50 11.60
CA GLY A 88 18.26 -1.32 12.77
C GLY A 88 17.16 -2.29 13.23
N THR A 89 15.99 -2.27 12.59
CA THR A 89 14.91 -3.24 12.81
C THR A 89 15.14 -4.49 11.96
N SER A 90 14.93 -5.69 12.52
CA SER A 90 15.10 -6.92 11.75
C SER A 90 14.04 -7.05 10.64
N PHE A 91 14.39 -7.72 9.53
CA PHE A 91 13.43 -8.00 8.46
C PHE A 91 12.18 -8.74 8.97
N LEU A 92 12.35 -9.69 9.91
CA LEU A 92 11.23 -10.47 10.44
C LEU A 92 10.24 -9.59 11.23
N GLU A 93 10.72 -8.61 11.99
CA GLU A 93 9.85 -7.65 12.67
C GLU A 93 9.04 -6.80 11.67
N LEU A 94 9.69 -6.31 10.61
CA LEU A 94 9.04 -5.52 9.56
C LEU A 94 8.09 -6.38 8.70
N TYR A 95 8.43 -7.64 8.46
CA TYR A 95 7.56 -8.62 7.80
C TYR A 95 6.28 -8.83 8.63
N ASN A 96 6.42 -9.07 9.93
CA ASN A 96 5.28 -9.24 10.82
C ASN A 96 4.41 -7.97 10.87
N ALA A 97 5.04 -6.80 10.93
CA ALA A 97 4.32 -5.52 10.86
C ALA A 97 3.50 -5.38 9.55
N ALA A 98 4.00 -5.84 8.41
CA ALA A 98 3.31 -5.77 7.12
C ALA A 98 2.17 -6.79 6.97
N MET A 99 2.30 -7.95 7.60
CA MET A 99 1.42 -9.10 7.34
C MET A 99 0.28 -9.23 8.33
N GLU A 100 0.51 -8.83 9.58
CA GLU A 100 -0.44 -8.99 10.68
C GLU A 100 -1.41 -7.83 10.79
N ASN A 101 -2.63 -8.12 11.23
CA ASN A 101 -3.67 -7.11 11.44
C ASN A 101 -3.55 -6.51 12.86
N TYR A 102 -2.51 -5.71 13.08
CA TYR A 102 -2.31 -5.02 14.36
C TYR A 102 -3.05 -3.68 14.43
N ASN A 103 -3.35 -3.26 15.67
CA ASN A 103 -3.55 -1.84 15.95
C ASN A 103 -2.18 -1.17 16.00
N CYS A 104 -1.76 -0.59 14.87
CA CYS A 104 -0.40 -0.10 14.68
C CYS A 104 0.01 0.97 15.69
N GLU A 105 -0.91 1.88 16.05
CA GLU A 105 -0.66 2.93 17.05
C GLU A 105 -0.38 2.36 18.44
N LYS A 106 -1.07 1.26 18.80
CA LYS A 106 -0.90 0.61 20.09
C LYS A 106 0.34 -0.28 20.15
N ILE A 107 0.62 -1.02 19.08
CA ILE A 107 1.71 -2.01 19.04
C ILE A 107 3.05 -1.37 18.71
N PHE A 108 3.06 -0.36 17.85
CA PHE A 108 4.25 0.38 17.43
C PHE A 108 4.07 1.87 17.72
N PRO A 109 4.03 2.27 19.01
CA PRO A 109 3.83 3.66 19.38
C PRO A 109 5.03 4.50 18.93
N ALA A 110 4.80 5.39 17.98
CA ALA A 110 5.80 6.33 17.46
C ALA A 110 5.10 7.62 17.00
N ASP A 111 5.76 8.76 17.20
CA ASP A 111 5.30 10.04 16.64
C ASP A 111 5.72 10.13 15.17
N CYS A 112 4.80 9.75 14.29
CA CYS A 112 4.97 9.78 12.84
C CYS A 112 3.93 10.70 12.18
N THR A 113 3.44 11.69 12.94
CA THR A 113 2.39 12.64 12.52
C THR A 113 2.72 13.35 11.22
N GLY A 114 3.97 13.76 11.02
CA GLY A 114 4.43 14.39 9.77
C GLY A 114 4.25 13.53 8.52
N PHE A 115 4.32 12.20 8.63
CA PHE A 115 3.96 11.32 7.52
C PHE A 115 2.44 11.27 7.30
N ASN A 116 1.68 11.12 8.38
CA ASN A 116 0.22 10.97 8.30
C ASN A 116 -0.44 12.21 7.67
N GLU A 117 0.00 13.41 8.03
CA GLU A 117 -0.48 14.66 7.45
C GLU A 117 -0.25 14.73 5.94
N GLU A 118 0.97 14.39 5.50
CA GLU A 118 1.33 14.41 4.08
C GLU A 118 0.63 13.30 3.27
N ASP A 119 0.47 12.12 3.87
CA ASP A 119 -0.24 11.01 3.24
C ASP A 119 -1.72 11.32 3.06
N MET A 120 -2.36 11.95 4.06
CA MET A 120 -3.74 12.44 3.97
C MET A 120 -3.89 13.54 2.92
N ARG A 121 -2.97 14.52 2.90
CA ARG A 121 -2.99 15.63 1.93
C ARG A 121 -2.95 15.12 0.49
N ILE A 122 -1.99 14.26 0.18
CA ILE A 122 -1.82 13.71 -1.17
C ILE A 122 -3.01 12.83 -1.57
N THR A 123 -3.50 11.96 -0.67
CA THR A 123 -4.65 11.10 -0.96
C THR A 123 -5.91 11.93 -1.24
N THR A 124 -6.08 13.05 -0.55
CA THR A 124 -7.21 13.98 -0.75
C THR A 124 -7.06 14.78 -2.05
N GLU A 125 -5.86 15.29 -2.36
CA GLU A 125 -5.60 16.01 -3.61
C GLU A 125 -5.80 15.13 -4.85
N TYR A 126 -5.37 13.86 -4.84
CA TYR A 126 -5.63 12.93 -5.94
C TYR A 126 -7.12 12.63 -6.11
N ALA A 127 -7.87 12.45 -5.02
CA ALA A 127 -9.32 12.21 -5.09
C ALA A 127 -10.09 13.38 -5.75
N HIS A 128 -9.57 14.61 -5.67
CA HIS A 128 -10.16 15.78 -6.32
C HIS A 128 -9.74 15.97 -7.78
N ASN A 129 -8.63 15.38 -8.21
CA ASN A 129 -8.14 15.48 -9.60
C ASN A 129 -8.73 14.42 -10.53
N GLU A 130 -9.47 13.43 -9.99
CA GLU A 130 -10.11 12.34 -10.75
C GLU A 130 -11.63 12.52 -10.96
N LEU A 131 -12.20 13.66 -10.58
CA LEU A 131 -13.61 14.04 -10.75
C LEU A 131 -13.78 15.16 -11.80
#